data_AF-A0A442R6J7-F1
#
_entry.id   AF-A0A442R6J7-F1
#
_cell.length_a   1.000
_cell.length_b   1.000
_cell.length_c   1.000
_cell.angle_alpha   90.00
_cell.angle_beta   90.00
_cell.angle_gamma   90.00
#
_symmetry.space_group_name_H-M   'P 1'
#
loop_
_entity.id
_entity.type
_entity.pdbx_description
1 polymer ?
#
loop_
_entity_poly.entity_id
_entity_poly.type
_entity_poly.pdbx_seq_one_letter_code
_entity_poly.pdbx_strand_id
1 'polypeptide(L)'
;LVLRVLQAASLEKEDVDLIELPSKGDAYPVALAGKQVDVAPISGVLIKRYLRQYGADGAATIPHGLRDDPAHLYAPQAVLDDPAKAAALGEYVRYWALAARWVEEHPKEWIEGYYVATQGLNTEDGQY
;
A
#
# COMPACT_ATOMS: atom_id res chain seq x y z
N LEU A 1 3.91 10.61 -1.35
CA LEU A 1 2.88 10.58 -2.40
C LEU A 1 2.14 11.92 -2.52
N VAL A 2 1.36 12.32 -1.51
CA VAL A 2 0.45 13.49 -1.54
C VAL A 2 1.07 14.76 -2.16
N LEU A 3 2.24 15.20 -1.71
CA LEU A 3 2.88 16.40 -2.26
C LEU A 3 3.17 16.31 -3.77
N ARG A 4 3.49 15.12 -4.28
CA ARG A 4 3.71 14.91 -5.73
C ARG A 4 2.38 14.91 -6.49
N VAL A 5 1.30 14.43 -5.88
CA VAL A 5 -0.05 14.47 -6.46
C VAL A 5 -0.54 15.91 -6.58
N LEU A 6 -0.37 16.72 -5.53
CA LEU A 6 -0.69 18.15 -5.57
C LEU A 6 0.08 18.85 -6.69
N GLN A 7 1.40 18.64 -6.74
CA GLN A 7 2.23 19.20 -7.81
C GLN A 7 1.76 18.77 -9.22
N ALA A 8 1.41 17.49 -9.41
CA ALA A 8 0.89 17.00 -10.69
C ALA A 8 -0.47 17.62 -11.07
N ALA A 9 -1.26 17.99 -10.07
CA ALA A 9 -2.52 18.72 -10.23
C ALA A 9 -2.34 20.25 -10.33
N SER A 10 -1.09 20.75 -10.37
CA SER A 10 -0.76 22.18 -10.34
C SER A 10 -1.28 22.91 -9.08
N LEU A 11 -1.26 22.21 -7.95
CA LEU A 11 -1.59 22.74 -6.63
C LEU A 11 -0.33 22.84 -5.76
N GLU A 12 -0.30 23.86 -4.91
CA GLU A 12 0.71 24.10 -3.90
C GLU A 12 0.22 23.64 -2.51
N LYS A 13 1.08 23.72 -1.50
CA LYS A 13 0.70 23.29 -0.14
C LYS A 13 -0.29 24.25 0.49
N GLU A 14 -0.23 25.51 0.10
CA GLU A 14 -1.04 26.62 0.56
C GLU A 14 -2.50 26.53 0.03
N ASP A 15 -2.73 25.72 -1.00
CA ASP A 15 -4.06 25.44 -1.56
C ASP A 15 -4.86 24.41 -0.74
N VAL A 16 -4.24 23.78 0.25
CA VAL A 16 -4.84 22.70 1.04
C VAL A 16 -4.51 22.83 2.52
N ASP A 17 -5.30 22.17 3.38
CA ASP A 17 -4.93 21.95 4.78
C ASP A 17 -4.31 20.56 4.94
N LEU A 18 -3.03 20.51 5.36
CA LEU A 18 -2.31 19.25 5.55
C LEU A 18 -2.48 18.76 6.98
N ILE A 19 -3.35 17.76 7.16
CA ILE A 19 -3.60 17.13 8.46
C ILE A 19 -2.62 15.97 8.69
N GLU A 20 -1.87 16.05 9.79
CA GLU A 20 -0.98 14.96 10.21
C GLU A 20 -1.79 13.81 10.82
N LEU A 21 -1.71 12.64 10.19
CA LEU A 21 -2.35 11.41 10.65
C LEU A 21 -1.31 10.30 10.80
N PRO A 22 -1.47 9.40 11.80
CA PRO A 22 -0.59 8.25 11.93
C PRO A 22 -0.75 7.33 10.72
N SER A 23 0.36 7.02 10.03
CA SER A 23 0.37 6.12 8.88
C SER A 23 0.37 4.64 9.31
N LYS A 24 -0.67 4.22 10.05
CA LYS A 24 -0.79 2.87 10.59
C LYS A 24 -2.23 2.36 10.46
N GLY A 25 -2.37 1.08 10.13
CA GLY A 25 -3.66 0.40 10.10
C GLY A 25 -4.67 1.10 9.18
N ASP A 26 -5.85 1.38 9.73
CA ASP A 26 -7.01 1.97 9.05
C ASP A 26 -7.21 3.47 9.33
N ALA A 27 -6.17 4.16 9.82
CA ALA A 27 -6.25 5.58 10.20
C ALA A 27 -6.80 6.48 9.08
N TYR A 28 -6.38 6.27 7.83
CA TYR A 28 -6.88 7.07 6.69
C TYR A 28 -8.35 6.80 6.35
N PRO A 29 -8.80 5.53 6.15
CA PRO A 29 -10.23 5.24 6.01
C PRO A 29 -11.10 5.79 7.15
N VAL A 30 -10.65 5.69 8.41
CA VAL A 30 -11.39 6.20 9.57
C VAL A 30 -11.48 7.73 9.54
N ALA A 31 -10.39 8.42 9.21
CA ALA A 31 -10.39 9.88 9.10
C ALA A 31 -11.33 10.38 7.98
N LEU A 32 -11.36 9.68 6.84
CA LEU A 32 -12.29 9.97 5.74
C LEU A 32 -13.75 9.72 6.15
N ALA A 33 -14.05 8.56 6.73
CA ALA A 33 -15.40 8.22 7.20
C ALA A 33 -15.90 9.19 8.27
N GLY A 34 -15.00 9.63 9.15
CA GLY A 34 -15.26 10.64 10.19
C GLY A 34 -15.26 12.07 9.67
N LYS A 35 -15.05 12.31 8.37
CA LYS A 35 -14.96 13.64 7.74
C LYS A 35 -13.92 14.56 8.41
N GLN A 36 -12.85 13.98 8.94
CA GLN A 36 -11.71 14.72 9.48
C GLN A 36 -10.82 15.25 8.37
N VAL A 37 -10.83 14.57 7.21
CA VAL A 37 -10.13 14.95 5.98
C VAL A 37 -11.02 14.66 4.78
N ASP A 38 -10.87 15.43 3.71
CA ASP A 38 -11.62 15.23 2.47
C ASP A 38 -10.95 14.20 1.53
N VAL A 39 -9.62 14.12 1.58
CA VAL A 39 -8.81 13.23 0.73
C VAL A 39 -7.65 12.66 1.53
N ALA A 40 -7.39 11.35 1.39
CA ALA A 40 -6.26 10.68 2.03
C ALA A 40 -5.69 9.55 1.14
N PRO A 41 -4.38 9.25 1.24
CA PRO A 41 -3.81 8.12 0.53
C PRO A 41 -4.27 6.80 1.18
N ILE A 42 -4.98 5.97 0.42
CA ILE A 42 -5.38 4.61 0.82
C ILE A 42 -4.70 3.62 -0.13
N SER A 43 -4.19 2.50 0.38
CA SER A 43 -3.47 1.49 -0.40
C SER A 43 -4.00 0.08 -0.18
N GLY A 44 -3.82 -0.79 -1.18
CA GLY A 44 -4.08 -2.22 -1.09
C GLY A 44 -5.51 -2.57 -0.67
N VAL A 45 -5.64 -3.56 0.21
CA VAL A 45 -6.94 -4.09 0.69
C VAL A 45 -7.85 -3.04 1.32
N LEU A 46 -7.27 -1.95 1.84
CA LEU A 46 -8.05 -0.87 2.46
C LEU A 46 -8.89 -0.10 1.44
N ILE A 47 -8.46 0.00 0.18
CA ILE A 47 -9.25 0.63 -0.89
C ILE A 47 -10.58 -0.12 -1.07
N LYS A 48 -10.50 -1.45 -1.20
CA LYS A 48 -11.66 -2.31 -1.41
C LYS A 48 -12.61 -2.26 -0.20
N ARG A 49 -12.06 -2.31 1.01
CA ARG A 49 -12.86 -2.19 2.26
C ARG A 49 -13.56 -0.84 2.35
N TYR A 50 -12.84 0.25 2.09
CA TYR A 50 -13.39 1.60 2.14
C TYR A 50 -14.53 1.80 1.14
N LEU A 51 -14.33 1.39 -0.13
CA LEU A 51 -15.38 1.48 -1.15
C LEU A 51 -16.57 0.57 -0.86
N ARG A 52 -16.34 -0.64 -0.36
CA ARG A 52 -17.43 -1.54 0.03
C ARG A 52 -18.28 -0.96 1.16
N GLN A 53 -17.64 -0.33 2.15
CA GLN A 53 -18.32 0.17 3.33
C GLN A 53 -19.02 1.51 3.10
N TYR A 54 -18.38 2.43 2.37
CA TYR A 54 -18.83 3.82 2.26
C TYR A 54 -19.17 4.25 0.84
N GLY A 55 -19.07 3.37 -0.16
CA GLY A 55 -19.36 3.70 -1.56
C GLY A 55 -20.81 4.15 -1.80
N ALA A 56 -21.76 3.57 -1.07
CA ALA A 56 -23.16 3.99 -1.09
C ALA A 56 -23.36 5.42 -0.53
N ASP A 57 -22.45 5.87 0.33
CA ASP A 57 -22.43 7.22 0.90
C ASP A 57 -21.61 8.22 0.06
N GLY A 58 -21.14 7.79 -1.12
CA GLY A 58 -20.39 8.62 -2.06
C GLY A 58 -18.87 8.49 -1.98
N ALA A 59 -18.33 7.54 -1.21
CA ALA A 59 -16.89 7.28 -1.21
C ALA A 59 -16.38 6.86 -2.60
N ALA A 60 -15.26 7.46 -3.02
CA ALA A 60 -14.63 7.20 -4.31
C ALA A 60 -13.11 7.26 -4.22
N THR A 61 -12.44 6.78 -5.28
CA THR A 61 -10.98 6.87 -5.45
C THR A 61 -10.63 7.86 -6.55
N ILE A 62 -9.52 8.58 -6.36
CA ILE A 62 -8.96 9.48 -7.37
C ILE A 62 -7.67 8.83 -7.91
N PRO A 63 -7.64 8.39 -9.18
CA PRO A 63 -6.40 7.89 -9.78
C PRO A 63 -5.43 9.07 -9.98
N HIS A 64 -4.24 8.98 -9.39
CA HIS A 64 -3.26 10.07 -9.47
C HIS A 64 -2.24 9.92 -10.62
N GLY A 65 -2.17 8.75 -11.27
CA GLY A 65 -1.31 8.54 -12.46
C GLY A 65 0.21 8.62 -12.20
N LEU A 66 0.61 8.64 -10.93
CA LEU A 66 2.02 8.65 -10.53
C LEU A 66 2.46 7.24 -10.15
N ARG A 67 3.71 6.90 -10.41
CA ARG A 67 4.33 5.70 -9.85
C ARG A 67 4.48 5.85 -8.33
N ASP A 68 3.85 4.96 -7.56
CA ASP A 68 3.80 4.99 -6.09
C ASP A 68 4.05 3.62 -5.42
N ASP A 69 4.60 2.68 -6.16
CA ASP A 69 4.91 1.29 -5.77
C ASP A 69 6.37 0.98 -5.34
N PRO A 70 7.29 1.94 -5.04
CA PRO A 70 8.67 1.56 -4.74
C PRO A 70 8.78 0.88 -3.37
N ALA A 71 9.20 -0.39 -3.37
CA ALA A 71 9.58 -1.14 -2.18
C ALA A 71 11.09 -1.35 -2.12
N HIS A 72 11.66 -1.32 -0.91
CA HIS A 72 13.09 -1.56 -0.69
C HIS A 72 13.29 -2.50 0.51
N LEU A 73 14.25 -3.39 0.38
CA LEU A 73 14.80 -4.12 1.52
C LEU A 73 15.88 -3.27 2.17
N TYR A 74 15.80 -3.11 3.49
CA TYR A 74 16.76 -2.33 4.27
C TYR A 74 17.40 -3.22 5.33
N ALA A 75 18.72 -3.08 5.49
CA ALA A 75 19.48 -3.65 6.58
C ALA A 75 20.43 -2.59 7.16
N PRO A 76 20.59 -2.50 8.49
CA PRO A 76 21.62 -1.66 9.10
C PRO A 76 23.02 -2.08 8.67
N GLN A 77 23.94 -1.13 8.52
CA GLN A 77 25.32 -1.42 8.12
C GLN A 77 26.00 -2.44 9.03
N ALA A 78 25.78 -2.36 10.35
CA ALA A 78 26.35 -3.32 11.30
C ALA A 78 25.89 -4.79 11.08
N VAL A 79 24.79 -5.01 10.37
CA VAL A 79 24.36 -6.35 9.94
C VAL A 79 25.14 -6.81 8.70
N LEU A 80 25.46 -5.88 7.79
CA LEU A 80 26.24 -6.15 6.59
C LEU A 80 27.73 -6.35 6.90
N ASP A 81 28.24 -5.71 7.94
CA ASP A 81 29.64 -5.83 8.38
C ASP A 81 29.94 -7.21 9.03
N ASP A 82 28.91 -7.95 9.45
CA ASP A 82 29.03 -9.32 9.96
C ASP A 82 28.89 -10.32 8.79
N PRO A 83 29.95 -11.06 8.40
CA PRO A 83 29.91 -11.93 7.23
C PRO A 83 28.86 -13.03 7.30
N ALA A 84 28.56 -13.56 8.49
CA ALA A 84 27.56 -14.60 8.66
C ALA A 84 26.15 -14.05 8.45
N LYS A 85 25.88 -12.84 8.94
CA LYS A 85 24.60 -12.16 8.73
C LYS A 85 24.44 -11.67 7.29
N ALA A 86 25.51 -11.15 6.69
CA ALA A 86 25.51 -10.78 5.27
C ALA A 86 25.20 -11.98 4.36
N ALA A 87 25.78 -13.15 4.64
CA ALA A 87 25.45 -14.39 3.93
C ALA A 87 23.98 -14.80 4.11
N ALA A 88 23.45 -14.70 5.33
CA ALA A 88 22.03 -14.97 5.60
C ALA A 88 21.09 -14.01 4.87
N LEU A 89 21.45 -12.72 4.78
CA LEU A 89 20.71 -11.74 3.97
C LEU A 89 20.77 -12.06 2.48
N GLY A 90 21.89 -12.57 1.98
CA GLY A 90 21.99 -13.07 0.60
C GLY A 90 20.96 -14.16 0.29
N GLU A 91 20.84 -15.16 1.18
CA GLU A 91 19.81 -16.20 1.07
C GLU A 91 18.39 -15.64 1.19
N TYR A 92 18.17 -14.71 2.11
CA TYR A 92 16.87 -14.04 2.25
C TYR A 92 16.46 -13.32 0.96
N VAL A 93 17.35 -12.54 0.35
CA VAL A 93 17.10 -11.82 -0.90
C VAL A 93 16.78 -12.80 -2.03
N ARG A 94 17.47 -13.94 -2.09
CA ARG A 94 17.17 -15.00 -3.06
C ARG A 94 15.74 -15.52 -2.90
N TYR A 95 15.31 -15.85 -1.69
CA TYR A 95 13.94 -16.31 -1.44
C TYR A 95 12.89 -15.23 -1.66
N TRP A 96 13.19 -13.98 -1.31
CA TRP A 96 12.32 -12.84 -1.60
C TRP A 96 12.09 -12.69 -3.10
N ALA A 97 13.14 -12.77 -3.91
CA ALA A 97 13.02 -12.69 -5.37
C ALA A 97 12.22 -13.87 -5.96
N LEU A 98 12.42 -15.08 -5.44
CA LEU A 98 11.62 -16.25 -5.84
C LEU A 98 10.14 -16.10 -5.47
N ALA A 99 9.84 -15.57 -4.28
CA ALA A 99 8.47 -15.33 -3.84
C ALA A 99 7.79 -14.24 -4.67
N ALA A 100 8.49 -13.14 -4.96
CA ALA A 100 7.98 -12.07 -5.82
C ALA A 100 7.62 -12.60 -7.21
N ARG A 101 8.53 -13.37 -7.83
CA ARG A 101 8.27 -14.03 -9.11
C ARG A 101 7.10 -15.03 -9.04
N TRP A 102 7.01 -15.81 -7.96
CA TRP A 102 5.91 -16.75 -7.79
C TRP A 102 4.55 -16.04 -7.72
N VAL A 103 4.44 -14.90 -7.02
CA VAL A 103 3.20 -14.10 -6.97
C VAL A 103 2.78 -13.64 -8.37
N GLU A 104 3.75 -13.24 -9.20
CA GLU A 104 3.49 -12.84 -10.60
C GLU A 104 3.05 -14.03 -11.47
N GLU A 105 3.67 -15.20 -11.30
CA GLU A 105 3.39 -16.40 -12.08
C GLU A 105 2.15 -17.17 -11.63
N HIS A 106 1.69 -16.97 -10.38
CA HIS A 106 0.58 -17.67 -9.74
C HIS A 106 -0.49 -16.72 -9.16
N PRO A 107 -1.06 -15.81 -9.97
CA PRO A 107 -1.95 -14.76 -9.46
C PRO A 107 -3.23 -15.33 -8.85
N LYS A 108 -3.76 -16.45 -9.36
CA LYS A 108 -4.99 -17.06 -8.82
C LYS A 108 -4.76 -17.64 -7.43
N GLU A 109 -3.70 -18.44 -7.28
CA GLU A 109 -3.31 -19.03 -6.01
C GLU A 109 -2.95 -17.95 -4.98
N TRP A 110 -2.28 -16.88 -5.41
CA TRP A 110 -2.01 -15.72 -4.58
C TRP A 110 -3.29 -15.03 -4.11
N ILE A 111 -4.27 -14.82 -5.01
CA ILE A 111 -5.55 -14.19 -4.66
C ILE A 111 -6.31 -15.03 -3.64
N GLU A 112 -6.47 -16.32 -3.89
CA GLU A 112 -7.18 -17.21 -2.98
C GLU A 112 -6.47 -17.33 -1.62
N GLY A 113 -5.15 -17.47 -1.64
CA GLY A 113 -4.36 -17.62 -0.42
C GLY A 113 -4.29 -16.34 0.41
N TYR A 114 -3.96 -15.20 -0.21
CA TYR A 114 -3.78 -13.95 0.50
C TYR A 114 -5.10 -13.19 0.65
N TYR A 115 -5.71 -12.75 -0.46
CA TYR A 115 -6.88 -11.86 -0.41
C TYR A 115 -8.10 -12.54 0.20
N VAL A 116 -8.42 -13.76 -0.23
CA VAL A 116 -9.62 -14.46 0.26
C VAL A 116 -9.38 -15.05 1.65
N ALA A 117 -8.43 -15.98 1.78
CA ALA A 117 -8.27 -16.73 3.02
C ALA A 117 -7.69 -15.91 4.19
N THR A 118 -6.88 -14.88 3.94
CA THR A 118 -6.30 -14.07 5.04
C THR A 118 -6.91 -12.68 5.21
N GLN A 119 -7.36 -12.04 4.12
CA GLN A 119 -7.82 -10.64 4.19
C GLN A 119 -9.35 -10.51 4.27
N GLY A 120 -10.10 -11.62 4.18
CA GLY A 120 -11.57 -11.61 4.22
C GLY A 120 -12.19 -10.88 3.03
N LEU A 121 -11.46 -10.81 1.92
CA LEU A 121 -11.92 -10.24 0.66
C LEU A 121 -12.47 -11.34 -0.26
N ASN A 122 -13.11 -10.96 -1.37
CA ASN A 122 -13.50 -11.93 -2.38
C ASN A 122 -12.44 -12.02 -3.49
N THR A 123 -12.56 -12.99 -4.39
CA THR A 123 -11.61 -13.19 -5.49
C THR A 123 -11.53 -11.95 -6.41
N GLU A 124 -12.64 -11.26 -6.65
CA GLU A 124 -12.70 -10.06 -7.49
C GLU A 124 -11.89 -8.89 -6.89
N ASP A 125 -11.87 -8.76 -5.56
CA ASP A 125 -11.06 -7.75 -4.87
C ASP A 125 -9.55 -8.00 -4.99
N GLY A 126 -9.15 -9.25 -5.25
CA GLY A 126 -7.77 -9.63 -5.46
C GLY A 126 -7.27 -9.43 -6.89
N GLN A 127 -8.18 -9.19 -7.84
CA GLN A 127 -7.86 -8.92 -9.24
C GLN A 127 -7.52 -7.44 -9.40
N TYR A 128 -6.26 -7.15 -9.74
CA TYR A 128 -5.74 -5.81 -10.04
C TYR A 128 -5.22 -5.77 -11.47
#